data_AF-A0A7V9L5Y2-F1
#
_entry.id   AF-A0A7V9L5Y2-F1
#
_cell.length_a   1.000
_cell.length_b   1.000
_cell.length_c   1.000
_cell.angle_alpha   90.00
_cell.angle_beta   90.00
_cell.angle_gamma   90.00
#
_symmetry.space_group_name_H-M   'P 1'
#
loop_
_entity.id
_entity.type
_entity.pdbx_description
1 polymer ?
#
loop_
_entity_poly.entity_id
_entity_poly.type
_entity_poly.pdbx_seq_one_letter_code
_entity_poly.pdbx_strand_id
1 'polypeptide(L)'
;MRIAIALCLTVAACGNPPDAKRPTGGSGSAIATNNPTGKPTVGGGPGVLKDVGCPAFSCAYHPGVNQYFTCLNGGAGTCFHFGGACMPDAACMYDSVSKSYKACAKGAEGLCQTWGTACAPTSRCMLDPTDNLHRHCDDLAGGTCRKFGALCAP
;
A
#
# COMPACT_ATOMS: atom_id res chain seq x y z
N MET A 1 -5.64 46.07 -16.16
CA MET A 1 -4.71 45.81 -17.28
C MET A 1 -4.81 44.33 -17.59
N ARG A 2 -5.49 43.97 -18.69
CA ARG A 2 -5.83 42.58 -19.06
C ARG A 2 -4.78 42.08 -20.04
N ILE A 3 -3.97 41.10 -19.66
CA ILE A 3 -3.02 40.44 -20.57
C ILE A 3 -3.62 39.08 -20.91
N ALA A 4 -4.19 38.98 -22.11
CA ALA A 4 -4.53 37.73 -22.76
C ALA A 4 -3.24 37.15 -23.35
N ILE A 5 -2.84 35.95 -22.91
CA ILE A 5 -1.77 35.19 -23.55
C ILE A 5 -2.43 34.01 -24.27
N ALA A 6 -2.34 34.10 -25.59
CA ALA A 6 -2.81 33.12 -26.54
C ALA A 6 -1.73 32.03 -26.77
N LEU A 7 -2.24 30.81 -26.97
CA LEU A 7 -1.70 29.70 -27.76
C LEU A 7 -0.27 29.19 -27.52
N CYS A 8 -0.19 27.90 -27.21
CA CYS A 8 0.52 26.94 -28.07
C CYS A 8 -0.09 25.53 -27.88
N LEU A 9 -0.88 25.09 -28.86
CA LEU A 9 -1.19 23.67 -29.06
C LEU A 9 0.07 22.97 -29.57
N THR A 10 0.51 21.92 -28.89
CA THR A 10 1.42 20.93 -29.46
C THR A 10 0.67 19.61 -29.59
N VAL A 11 0.42 19.24 -30.83
CA VAL A 11 -0.11 17.93 -31.25
C VAL A 11 1.10 17.01 -31.37
N ALA A 12 1.20 16.02 -30.48
CA ALA A 12 2.17 14.94 -30.62
C ALA A 12 1.42 13.65 -30.94
N ALA A 13 1.91 13.01 -32.00
CA ALA A 13 1.27 11.98 -32.79
C ALA A 13 1.07 10.64 -32.06
N CYS A 14 0.08 9.89 -32.56
CA CYS A 14 -0.20 8.50 -32.25
C CYS A 14 1.01 7.59 -32.53
N GLY A 15 1.31 6.68 -31.59
CA GLY A 15 2.19 5.54 -31.79
C GLY A 15 1.70 4.36 -30.96
N ASN A 16 0.93 3.46 -31.57
CA ASN A 16 0.55 2.18 -30.97
C ASN A 16 1.77 1.24 -31.00
N PRO A 17 2.14 0.56 -29.89
CA PRO A 17 3.08 -0.54 -29.95
C PRO A 17 2.43 -1.79 -30.57
N PRO A 18 3.18 -2.61 -31.33
CA PRO A 18 2.66 -3.80 -32.00
C PRO A 18 2.30 -4.93 -31.03
N ASP A 19 1.26 -5.68 -31.42
CA ASP A 19 0.76 -6.92 -30.82
C ASP A 19 1.88 -7.91 -30.43
N ALA A 20 2.04 -8.12 -29.12
CA ALA A 20 2.79 -9.24 -28.60
C ALA A 20 1.96 -10.54 -28.75
N LYS A 21 2.45 -11.43 -29.62
CA LYS A 21 1.90 -12.77 -29.86
C LYS A 21 1.71 -13.54 -28.55
N ARG A 22 0.45 -13.92 -28.31
CA ARG A 22 0.00 -14.91 -27.33
C ARG A 22 0.61 -16.29 -27.66
N PRO A 23 1.32 -16.96 -26.74
CA PRO A 23 1.63 -18.37 -26.88
C PRO A 23 0.37 -19.20 -26.56
N THR A 24 -0.07 -19.96 -27.55
CA THR A 24 -1.08 -21.01 -27.42
C THR A 24 -0.38 -22.31 -27.01
N GLY A 25 -0.76 -22.85 -25.86
CA GLY A 25 -0.40 -24.18 -25.36
C GLY A 25 -0.72 -24.22 -23.87
N GLY A 26 -1.59 -25.06 -23.33
CA GLY A 26 -2.15 -26.30 -23.82
C GLY A 26 -1.99 -27.35 -22.72
N SER A 27 -3.09 -27.60 -22.01
CA SER A 27 -3.44 -28.87 -21.34
C SER A 27 -2.91 -29.19 -19.92
N GLY A 28 -3.90 -29.38 -19.02
CA GLY A 28 -3.90 -30.29 -17.86
C GLY A 28 -3.13 -29.79 -16.63
N SER A 29 -3.57 -29.96 -15.38
CA SER A 29 -4.59 -30.82 -14.81
C SER A 29 -4.90 -30.38 -13.37
N ALA A 30 -6.10 -30.73 -12.92
CA ALA A 30 -6.53 -30.95 -11.54
C ALA A 30 -6.62 -29.75 -10.58
N ILE A 31 -7.87 -29.31 -10.39
CA ILE A 31 -8.37 -28.74 -9.13
C ILE A 31 -8.22 -29.83 -8.06
N ALA A 32 -7.32 -29.63 -7.09
CA ALA A 32 -7.27 -30.43 -5.88
C ALA A 32 -7.90 -29.63 -4.74
N THR A 33 -9.20 -29.84 -4.51
CA THR A 33 -9.83 -29.59 -3.21
C THR A 33 -9.19 -30.51 -2.18
N ASN A 34 -8.38 -29.95 -1.28
CA ASN A 34 -7.98 -30.64 -0.06
C ASN A 34 -8.22 -29.71 1.12
N ASN A 35 -9.37 -29.92 1.76
CA ASN A 35 -9.59 -29.57 3.16
C ASN A 35 -8.76 -30.55 4.02
N PRO A 36 -7.98 -30.07 5.01
CA PRO A 36 -7.57 -30.93 6.11
C PRO A 36 -7.99 -30.30 7.43
N THR A 37 -9.13 -30.77 7.95
CA THR A 37 -9.28 -31.04 9.38
C THR A 37 -8.17 -32.02 9.79
N GLY A 38 -7.02 -31.48 10.19
CA GLY A 38 -5.86 -32.26 10.62
C GLY A 38 -5.11 -31.55 11.73
N LYS A 39 -5.23 -32.06 12.95
CA LYS A 39 -4.50 -31.62 14.14
C LYS A 39 -3.01 -31.88 13.91
N PRO A 40 -2.09 -30.90 14.08
CA PRO A 40 -0.67 -31.16 13.86
C PRO A 40 -0.12 -32.00 15.03
N THR A 41 0.28 -33.23 14.71
CA THR A 41 1.04 -34.11 15.59
C THR A 41 2.50 -33.66 15.61
N VAL A 42 3.03 -33.43 16.81
CA VAL A 42 4.40 -32.99 17.07
C VAL A 42 5.35 -34.18 16.89
N GLY A 43 6.27 -34.10 15.93
CA GLY A 43 7.33 -35.09 15.72
C GLY A 43 8.66 -34.37 15.49
N GLY A 44 9.53 -34.41 16.50
CA GLY A 44 10.83 -33.74 16.50
C GLY A 44 11.87 -34.42 15.60
N GLY A 45 12.60 -33.59 14.85
CA GLY A 45 13.80 -33.92 14.08
C GLY A 45 14.69 -32.67 13.95
N PRO A 46 16.01 -32.81 13.79
CA PRO A 46 16.97 -31.75 14.10
C PRO A 46 17.00 -30.67 13.01
N GLY A 47 16.90 -29.41 13.44
CA GLY A 47 17.43 -28.24 12.70
C GLY A 47 16.73 -27.88 11.39
N VAL A 48 15.40 -27.77 11.37
CA VAL A 48 14.73 -27.02 10.31
C VAL A 48 15.03 -25.54 10.53
N LEU A 49 15.75 -24.90 9.60
CA LEU A 49 15.82 -23.44 9.53
C LEU A 49 14.39 -22.94 9.68
N LYS A 50 14.13 -22.11 10.72
CA LYS A 50 12.82 -21.45 10.87
C LYS A 50 12.45 -20.91 9.51
N ASP A 51 11.27 -21.26 9.04
CA ASP A 51 10.65 -20.68 7.86
C ASP A 51 10.92 -19.18 7.93
N VAL A 52 11.90 -18.70 7.16
CA VAL A 52 12.27 -17.29 7.08
C VAL A 52 11.19 -16.71 6.19
N GLY A 53 9.98 -16.63 6.75
CA GLY A 53 8.76 -16.36 6.02
C GLY A 53 8.99 -15.22 5.04
N CYS A 54 8.42 -15.37 3.84
CA CYS A 54 8.58 -14.37 2.79
C CYS A 54 8.35 -12.97 3.36
N PRO A 55 9.23 -11.99 3.09
CA PRO A 55 9.07 -10.64 3.62
C PRO A 55 7.68 -10.13 3.24
N ALA A 56 6.88 -9.80 4.25
CA ALA A 56 5.57 -9.20 4.04
C ALA A 56 5.79 -7.74 3.62
N PHE A 57 5.53 -7.46 2.35
CA PHE A 57 5.55 -6.10 1.84
C PHE A 57 4.24 -5.40 2.15
N SER A 58 4.31 -4.14 2.57
CA SER A 58 3.15 -3.29 2.83
C SER A 58 3.14 -2.10 1.87
N CYS A 59 2.03 -1.37 1.82
CA CYS A 59 1.96 -0.11 1.09
C CYS A 59 2.04 1.05 2.09
N ALA A 60 3.18 1.74 2.12
CA ALA A 60 3.50 2.73 3.14
C ALA A 60 3.44 4.15 2.57
N TYR A 61 2.96 5.09 3.37
CA TYR A 61 2.97 6.51 3.03
C TYR A 61 4.35 7.11 3.23
N HIS A 62 4.87 7.80 2.21
CA HIS A 62 6.14 8.53 2.28
C HIS A 62 5.89 10.03 2.53
N PRO A 63 6.18 10.55 3.74
CA PRO A 63 5.87 11.94 4.12
C PRO A 63 6.63 12.99 3.31
N GLY A 64 7.87 12.70 2.91
CA GLY A 64 8.70 13.63 2.12
C GLY A 64 8.24 13.87 0.68
N VAL A 65 7.45 12.98 0.09
CA VAL A 65 6.95 13.11 -1.30
C VAL A 65 5.43 13.03 -1.40
N ASN A 66 4.73 12.86 -0.27
CA ASN A 66 3.28 12.83 -0.16
C ASN A 66 2.60 11.78 -1.06
N GLN A 67 3.14 10.55 -1.06
CA GLN A 67 2.72 9.47 -1.95
C GLN A 67 2.98 8.11 -1.32
N TYR A 68 2.23 7.10 -1.75
CA TYR A 68 2.35 5.71 -1.28
C TYR A 68 3.27 4.87 -2.16
N PHE A 69 4.13 4.08 -1.51
CA PHE A 69 5.07 3.16 -2.16
C PHE A 69 5.14 1.84 -1.41
N THR A 70 5.46 0.76 -2.14
CA THR A 70 5.67 -0.54 -1.53
C THR A 70 6.83 -0.44 -0.55
N CYS A 71 6.61 -0.80 0.71
CA CYS A 71 7.68 -0.92 1.68
C CYS A 71 8.32 -2.29 1.59
N LEU A 72 9.57 -2.32 1.16
CA LEU A 72 10.36 -3.55 1.03
C LEU A 72 11.04 -3.93 2.35
N ASN A 73 11.29 -2.95 3.22
CA ASN A 73 11.84 -3.15 4.54
C ASN A 73 11.48 -1.95 5.43
N GLY A 74 10.76 -2.22 6.53
CA GLY A 74 10.27 -1.20 7.45
C GLY A 74 10.47 -1.59 8.91
N GLY A 75 10.55 -0.59 9.78
CA GLY A 75 10.75 -0.76 11.21
C GLY A 75 10.78 0.59 11.91
N ALA A 76 10.57 0.56 13.23
CA ALA A 76 10.59 1.75 14.08
C ALA A 76 9.73 2.92 13.55
N GLY A 77 8.56 2.63 12.96
CA GLY A 77 7.64 3.64 12.43
C GLY A 77 7.95 4.13 11.02
N THR A 78 8.97 3.59 10.35
CA THR A 78 9.40 4.08 9.04
C THR A 78 9.59 2.95 8.05
N CYS A 79 9.56 3.30 6.76
CA CYS A 79 10.06 2.45 5.71
C CYS A 79 11.46 2.93 5.29
N PHE A 80 12.43 2.01 5.23
CA PHE A 80 13.81 2.33 4.86
C PHE A 80 14.09 2.06 3.39
N HIS A 81 13.35 1.14 2.77
CA HIS A 81 13.50 0.77 1.37
C HIS A 81 12.15 0.78 0.67
N PHE A 82 11.95 1.77 -0.18
CA PHE A 82 10.75 1.92 -0.99
C PHE A 82 10.92 1.28 -2.36
N GLY A 83 9.89 0.57 -2.81
CA GLY A 83 9.74 0.04 -4.16
C GLY A 83 8.91 0.98 -5.05
N GLY A 84 8.14 0.38 -5.97
CA GLY A 84 7.23 1.13 -6.83
C GLY A 84 6.04 1.73 -6.08
N ALA A 85 5.34 2.65 -6.73
CA ALA A 85 4.11 3.21 -6.20
C ALA A 85 3.05 2.12 -6.00
N CYS A 86 2.23 2.24 -4.96
CA CYS A 86 1.21 1.24 -4.62
C CYS A 86 -0.05 1.90 -4.06
N MET A 87 -1.12 1.11 -3.91
CA MET A 87 -2.33 1.51 -3.21
C MET A 87 -2.50 0.64 -1.98
N PRO A 88 -2.80 1.21 -0.80
CA PRO A 88 -3.03 0.41 0.40
C PRO A 88 -4.34 -0.40 0.29
N ASP A 89 -4.37 -1.53 1.00
CA ASP A 89 -5.56 -2.37 1.09
C ASP A 89 -6.76 -1.59 1.66
N ALA A 90 -7.96 -1.95 1.22
CA ALA A 90 -9.21 -1.23 1.50
C ALA A 90 -9.21 0.26 1.09
N ALA A 91 -8.23 0.71 0.30
CA ALA A 91 -8.09 2.06 -0.22
C ALA A 91 -8.12 3.16 0.86
N CYS A 92 -7.75 2.86 2.11
CA CYS A 92 -7.70 3.85 3.18
C CYS A 92 -6.35 4.56 3.18
N MET A 93 -6.32 5.82 2.73
CA MET A 93 -5.10 6.58 2.52
C MET A 93 -5.01 7.80 3.44
N TYR A 94 -3.79 8.16 3.82
CA TYR A 94 -3.50 9.36 4.58
C TYR A 94 -3.54 10.60 3.67
N ASP A 95 -4.41 11.55 4.01
CA ASP A 95 -4.45 12.88 3.42
C ASP A 95 -3.58 13.82 4.26
N SER A 96 -2.44 14.24 3.72
CA SER A 96 -1.51 15.14 4.41
C SER A 96 -2.02 16.57 4.57
N VAL A 97 -3.01 16.98 3.76
CA VAL A 97 -3.61 18.31 3.87
C VAL A 97 -4.50 18.36 5.11
N SER A 98 -5.38 17.37 5.32
CA SER A 98 -6.22 17.30 6.51
C SER A 98 -5.59 16.54 7.68
N LYS A 99 -4.41 15.95 7.48
CA LYS A 99 -3.71 15.09 8.45
C LYS A 99 -4.59 13.96 8.99
N SER A 100 -5.36 13.33 8.11
CA SER A 100 -6.31 12.27 8.48
C SER A 100 -6.43 11.21 7.40
N TYR A 101 -6.84 10.00 7.79
CA TYR A 101 -7.08 8.89 6.89
C TYR A 101 -8.49 8.96 6.29
N LYS A 102 -8.56 8.83 4.97
CA LYS A 102 -9.79 8.88 4.18
C LYS A 102 -9.81 7.78 3.14
N ALA A 103 -11.01 7.29 2.85
CA ALA A 103 -11.22 6.34 1.77
C ALA A 103 -10.84 7.02 0.44
N CYS A 104 -10.06 6.33 -0.38
CA CYS A 104 -9.72 6.79 -1.70
C CYS A 104 -10.65 6.14 -2.72
N ALA A 105 -11.52 6.95 -3.33
CA ALA A 105 -12.45 6.46 -4.35
C ALA A 105 -11.75 6.25 -5.71
N LYS A 106 -10.72 7.06 -5.99
CA LYS A 106 -9.94 6.98 -7.23
C LYS A 106 -8.46 7.21 -6.93
N GLY A 107 -7.68 6.13 -6.94
CA GLY A 107 -6.24 6.18 -6.75
C GLY A 107 -5.47 5.94 -8.05
N ALA A 108 -4.30 6.57 -8.18
CA ALA A 108 -3.36 6.30 -9.25
C ALA A 108 -1.94 6.58 -8.76
N GLU A 109 -1.01 5.66 -9.05
CA GLU A 109 0.40 5.81 -8.73
C GLU A 109 0.65 6.22 -7.26
N GLY A 110 -0.06 5.62 -6.30
CA GLY A 110 0.12 5.94 -4.88
C GLY A 110 -0.39 7.32 -4.44
N LEU A 111 -1.16 7.99 -5.27
CA LEU A 111 -1.88 9.22 -4.95
C LEU A 111 -3.39 8.96 -4.97
N CYS A 112 -4.11 9.70 -4.12
CA CYS A 112 -5.56 9.75 -4.20
C CYS A 112 -6.03 10.98 -4.98
N GLN A 113 -6.83 10.76 -6.03
CA GLN A 113 -7.43 11.81 -6.85
C GLN A 113 -8.81 12.23 -6.32
N THR A 114 -9.48 11.37 -5.57
CA THR A 114 -10.82 11.65 -5.05
C THR A 114 -10.99 11.06 -3.66
N TRP A 115 -11.10 11.95 -2.68
CA TRP A 115 -11.23 11.62 -1.28
C TRP A 115 -12.70 11.40 -0.90
N GLY A 116 -12.94 10.31 -0.17
CA GLY A 116 -14.23 9.99 0.44
C GLY A 116 -14.27 10.31 1.93
N THR A 117 -15.05 9.53 2.68
CA THR A 117 -15.20 9.68 4.13
C THR A 117 -13.95 9.23 4.88
N ALA A 118 -13.87 9.63 6.15
CA ALA A 118 -12.87 9.11 7.07
C ALA A 118 -12.86 7.58 7.10
N CYS A 119 -11.68 6.99 7.26
CA CYS A 119 -11.47 5.54 7.36
C CYS A 119 -10.35 5.21 8.34
N ALA A 120 -10.14 3.92 8.58
CA ALA A 120 -9.05 3.41 9.40
C ALA A 120 -8.29 2.31 8.66
N PRO A 121 -6.94 2.31 8.67
CA PRO A 121 -6.18 1.14 8.26
C PRO A 121 -6.51 -0.06 9.17
N THR A 122 -6.67 -1.26 8.59
CA THR A 122 -6.97 -2.49 9.35
C THR A 122 -5.90 -2.80 10.38
N SER A 123 -4.63 -2.50 10.08
CA SER A 123 -3.49 -2.71 10.98
C SER A 123 -3.49 -1.78 12.20
N ARG A 124 -4.29 -0.70 12.17
CA ARG A 124 -4.24 0.41 13.13
C ARG A 124 -2.87 1.08 13.24
N CYS A 125 -1.94 0.76 12.34
CA CYS A 125 -0.64 1.40 12.24
C CYS A 125 -0.81 2.69 11.43
N MET A 126 -0.76 3.84 12.12
CA MET A 126 -1.08 5.14 11.54
C MET A 126 0.09 6.09 11.69
N LEU A 127 0.30 6.92 10.67
CA LEU A 127 1.28 8.01 10.70
C LEU A 127 0.89 9.05 11.76
N ASP A 128 1.81 9.33 12.68
CA ASP A 128 1.76 10.50 13.56
C ASP A 128 2.30 11.72 12.79
N PRO A 129 1.48 12.76 12.55
CA PRO A 129 1.91 13.95 11.81
C PRO A 129 2.93 14.82 12.55
N THR A 130 3.19 14.55 13.83
CA THR A 130 4.10 15.34 14.66
C THR A 130 5.56 14.99 14.35
N ASP A 131 5.84 13.71 14.16
CA ASP A 131 7.20 13.18 13.91
C ASP A 131 7.32 12.40 12.59
N ASN A 132 6.21 12.20 11.87
CA ASN A 132 6.10 11.38 10.67
C ASN A 132 6.50 9.91 10.88
N LEU A 133 6.26 9.38 12.08
CA LEU A 133 6.48 7.97 12.40
C LEU A 133 5.14 7.22 12.47
N HIS A 134 5.12 5.99 11.98
CA HIS A 134 3.98 5.10 12.12
C HIS A 134 3.93 4.51 13.54
N ARG A 135 2.78 4.67 14.17
CA ARG A 135 2.50 4.23 15.53
C ARG A 135 1.16 3.51 15.58
N HIS A 136 1.03 2.56 16.51
CA HIS A 136 -0.26 1.94 16.75
C HIS A 136 -1.25 2.99 17.25
N CYS A 137 -2.47 2.96 16.73
CA CYS A 137 -3.50 3.89 17.14
C CYS A 137 -4.43 3.28 18.20
N ASP A 138 -4.24 3.71 19.45
CA ASP A 138 -5.02 3.25 20.60
C ASP A 138 -6.44 3.83 20.58
N ASP A 139 -6.60 5.06 20.09
CA ASP A 139 -7.89 5.75 20.03
C ASP A 139 -8.06 6.47 18.69
N LEU A 140 -9.02 6.00 17.89
CA LEU A 140 -9.29 6.51 16.55
C LEU A 140 -10.64 7.22 16.53
N ALA A 141 -10.68 8.43 15.98
CA ALA A 141 -11.92 9.13 15.70
C ALA A 141 -11.81 9.90 14.37
N GLY A 142 -12.80 9.76 13.49
CA GLY A 142 -12.88 10.54 12.25
C GLY A 142 -11.67 10.39 11.31
N GLY A 143 -11.00 9.24 11.32
CA GLY A 143 -9.82 8.98 10.50
C GLY A 143 -8.52 9.56 11.06
N THR A 144 -8.57 10.14 12.26
CA THR A 144 -7.40 10.65 12.96
C THR A 144 -7.17 9.82 14.22
N CYS A 145 -5.90 9.58 14.54
CA CYS A 145 -5.56 9.00 15.83
C CYS A 145 -5.50 10.09 16.91
N ARG A 146 -6.26 9.92 17.99
CA ARG A 146 -6.25 10.80 19.16
C ARG A 146 -5.21 10.39 20.19
N LYS A 147 -4.83 9.10 20.21
CA LYS A 147 -3.82 8.56 21.11
C LYS A 147 -2.94 7.55 20.38
N PHE A 148 -1.67 7.92 20.21
CA PHE A 148 -0.66 7.05 19.63
C PHE A 148 0.04 6.23 20.72
N GLY A 149 0.27 4.95 20.41
CA GLY A 149 1.01 4.00 21.22
C GLY A 149 2.42 3.74 20.69
N ALA A 150 2.84 2.47 20.75
CA ALA A 150 4.16 2.03 20.30
C ALA A 150 4.36 2.21 18.78
N LEU A 151 5.63 2.31 18.36
CA LEU A 151 6.00 2.28 16.95
C LEU A 151 5.56 0.95 16.32
N CYS A 152 5.12 1.02 15.07
CA CYS A 152 4.76 -0.15 14.28
C CYS A 152 5.44 -0.08 12.92
N ALA A 153 5.61 -1.24 12.27
CA ALA A 153 6.03 -1.26 10.88
C ALA A 153 4.83 -0.83 10.00
N PRO A 154 5.03 0.12 9.08
CA PRO A 154 3.99 0.53 8.14
C PRO A 154 3.59 -0.61 7.20
#